data_AF-A0ABD4KTI0-F1
#
_entry.id   AF-A0ABD4KTI0-F1
#
_cell.length_a   1.000
_cell.length_b   1.000
_cell.length_c   1.000
_cell.angle_alpha   90.00
_cell.angle_beta   90.00
_cell.angle_gamma   90.00
#
_symmetry.space_group_name_H-M   'P 1'
#
loop_
_entity.id
_entity.type
_entity.pdbx_description
1 polymer ?
#
loop_
_entity_poly.entity_id
_entity_poly.type
_entity_poly.pdbx_seq_one_letter_code
_entity_poly.pdbx_strand_id
1 'polypeptide(L)'
;RVQRYHSSLEFKKHKRKWSDTPVPAFLNQNGDPYTEKSVSKLIKKLSKRALKLGLINSPLSPHKIRHGFGAMLLNSEDLGKSQLDRLLLLQQCLGHESLDTTQKYTKIPVGVWEKFEDHNGVPLKRYQLMKKLKDRTRVKRKH
;
A
#
# COMPACT_ATOMS: atom_id res chain seq x y z
N ARG A 1 -6.01 -12.40 2.96
CA ARG A 1 -6.33 -12.00 1.57
C ARG A 1 -5.48 -12.77 0.56
N VAL A 2 -4.15 -12.83 0.76
CA VAL A 2 -3.23 -13.62 -0.10
C VAL A 2 -3.56 -15.11 -0.07
N GLN A 3 -3.75 -15.72 1.10
CA GLN A 3 -4.17 -17.13 1.21
C GLN A 3 -5.44 -17.43 0.39
N ARG A 4 -6.46 -16.57 0.47
CA ARG A 4 -7.69 -16.71 -0.33
C ARG A 4 -7.41 -16.66 -1.84
N TYR A 5 -6.51 -15.77 -2.27
CA TYR A 5 -6.06 -15.72 -3.66
C TYR A 5 -5.31 -17.01 -4.05
N HIS A 6 -4.41 -17.51 -3.21
CA HIS A 6 -3.72 -18.79 -3.44
C HIS A 6 -4.66 -20.00 -3.43
N SER A 7 -5.80 -19.92 -2.72
CA SER A 7 -6.85 -20.93 -2.76
C SER A 7 -7.74 -20.85 -4.00
N SER A 8 -7.67 -19.77 -4.79
CA SER A 8 -8.52 -19.56 -5.97
C SER A 8 -8.23 -20.59 -7.07
N LEU A 9 -9.26 -20.94 -7.85
CA LEU A 9 -9.14 -21.85 -8.98
C LEU A 9 -8.14 -21.33 -10.01
N GLU A 10 -8.19 -20.02 -10.31
CA GLU A 10 -7.29 -19.35 -11.23
C GLU A 10 -5.82 -19.50 -10.83
N PHE A 11 -5.49 -19.24 -9.56
CA PHE A 11 -4.12 -19.40 -9.09
C PHE A 11 -3.68 -20.86 -9.15
N LYS A 12 -4.51 -21.80 -8.69
CA LYS A 12 -4.20 -23.25 -8.71
C LYS A 12 -3.98 -23.78 -10.13
N LYS A 13 -4.74 -23.28 -11.11
CA LYS A 13 -4.59 -23.64 -12.53
C LYS A 13 -3.24 -23.17 -13.05
N HIS A 14 -2.92 -21.88 -12.90
CA HIS A 14 -1.67 -21.31 -13.41
C HIS A 14 -0.43 -21.78 -12.64
N LYS A 15 -0.58 -22.13 -11.35
CA LYS A 15 0.49 -22.73 -10.54
C LYS A 15 1.09 -23.98 -11.19
N ARG A 16 0.29 -24.76 -11.93
CA ARG A 16 0.77 -26.00 -12.61
C ARG A 16 1.87 -25.74 -13.64
N LYS A 17 1.98 -24.52 -14.19
CA LYS A 17 3.05 -24.11 -15.11
C LYS A 17 4.43 -24.00 -14.43
N TRP A 18 4.45 -23.94 -13.10
CA TRP A 18 5.62 -23.71 -12.27
C TRP A 18 5.96 -24.96 -11.43
N SER A 19 5.89 -26.16 -12.02
CA SER A 19 6.14 -27.44 -11.33
C SER A 19 7.53 -27.51 -10.70
N ASP A 20 8.55 -27.07 -11.44
CA ASP A 20 9.96 -27.29 -11.09
C ASP A 20 10.66 -26.03 -10.56
N THR A 21 9.91 -24.93 -10.40
CA THR A 21 10.45 -23.64 -9.93
C THR A 21 9.54 -23.01 -8.88
N PRO A 22 10.09 -22.17 -7.98
CA PRO A 22 9.28 -21.45 -7.01
C PRO A 22 8.21 -20.60 -7.69
N VAL A 23 6.95 -20.84 -7.33
CA VAL A 23 5.81 -20.14 -7.95
C VAL A 23 5.78 -18.69 -7.45
N PRO A 24 5.69 -17.70 -8.35
CA PRO A 24 5.50 -16.31 -7.96
C PRO A 24 4.27 -16.11 -7.07
N ALA A 25 4.38 -15.26 -6.05
CA ALA A 25 3.29 -15.01 -5.11
C ALA A 25 2.02 -14.45 -5.78
N PHE A 26 2.17 -13.77 -6.92
CA PHE A 26 1.07 -13.25 -7.74
C PHE A 26 1.34 -13.52 -9.22
N LEU A 27 0.29 -13.89 -9.94
CA LEU A 27 0.33 -14.23 -11.36
C LEU A 27 -0.63 -13.32 -12.12
N ASN A 28 -0.26 -12.94 -13.33
CA ASN A 28 -1.14 -12.21 -14.24
C ASN A 28 -2.19 -13.16 -14.86
N GLN A 29 -3.05 -12.63 -15.71
CA GLN A 29 -4.12 -13.39 -16.36
C GLN A 29 -3.62 -14.54 -17.28
N ASN A 30 -2.35 -14.53 -17.67
CA ASN A 30 -1.70 -15.56 -18.48
C ASN A 30 -0.92 -16.58 -17.62
N GLY A 31 -0.84 -16.39 -16.29
CA GLY A 31 -0.06 -17.24 -15.40
C GLY A 31 1.42 -16.89 -15.30
N ASP A 32 1.83 -15.73 -15.81
CA ASP A 32 3.21 -15.23 -15.71
C ASP A 32 3.36 -14.23 -14.55
N PRO A 33 4.58 -13.91 -14.12
CA PRO A 33 4.79 -12.90 -13.09
C PRO A 33 4.33 -11.52 -13.60
N TYR A 34 3.90 -10.67 -12.67
CA TYR A 34 3.68 -9.27 -13.01
C TYR A 34 5.02 -8.57 -13.28
N THR A 35 5.07 -7.82 -14.37
CA THR A 35 6.17 -6.87 -14.63
C THR A 35 5.87 -5.53 -13.97
N GLU A 36 6.90 -4.73 -13.68
CA GLU A 36 6.75 -3.38 -13.16
C GLU A 36 5.80 -2.53 -14.02
N LYS A 37 5.97 -2.57 -15.35
CA LYS A 37 5.13 -1.86 -16.31
C LYS A 37 3.67 -2.30 -16.22
N SER A 38 3.40 -3.59 -16.00
CA SER A 38 2.04 -4.11 -15.86
C SER A 38 1.36 -3.64 -14.57
N VAL A 39 2.10 -3.60 -13.45
CA VAL A 39 1.62 -3.08 -12.15
C VAL A 39 1.33 -1.58 -12.25
N SER A 40 2.23 -0.82 -12.88
CA SER A 40 2.04 0.61 -13.11
C SER A 40 0.80 0.91 -13.96
N LYS A 41 0.59 0.15 -15.04
CA LYS A 41 -0.62 0.24 -15.87
C LYS A 41 -1.89 -0.11 -15.09
N LEU A 42 -1.86 -1.17 -14.27
CA LEU A 42 -2.98 -1.57 -13.43
C LEU A 42 -3.36 -0.45 -12.45
N ILE A 43 -2.39 0.11 -11.73
CA ILE A 43 -2.61 1.21 -10.79
C ILE A 43 -3.17 2.43 -11.52
N LYS A 44 -2.63 2.79 -12.69
CA LYS A 44 -3.16 3.91 -13.50
C LYS A 44 -4.61 3.67 -13.92
N LYS A 45 -4.97 2.45 -14.34
CA LYS A 45 -6.36 2.09 -14.69
C LYS A 45 -7.30 2.21 -13.48
N LEU A 46 -6.90 1.69 -12.32
CA LEU A 46 -7.67 1.79 -11.08
C LEU A 46 -7.82 3.23 -10.62
N SER A 47 -6.75 4.03 -10.70
CA SER A 47 -6.78 5.45 -10.37
C SER A 47 -7.75 6.23 -11.24
N LYS A 48 -7.75 6.01 -12.56
CA LYS A 48 -8.72 6.64 -13.47
C LYS A 48 -10.16 6.27 -13.10
N ARG A 49 -10.41 5.01 -12.76
CA ARG A 49 -11.75 4.57 -12.33
C ARG A 49 -12.17 5.25 -11.02
N ALA A 50 -11.27 5.31 -10.03
CA ALA A 50 -11.55 5.93 -8.74
C ALA A 50 -11.82 7.44 -8.86
N LEU A 51 -11.09 8.14 -9.74
CA LEU A 51 -11.34 9.55 -10.09
C LEU A 51 -12.75 9.75 -10.66
N LYS A 52 -13.14 8.93 -11.65
CA LYS A 52 -14.48 8.99 -12.26
C LYS A 52 -15.60 8.74 -11.25
N LEU A 53 -15.34 7.93 -10.22
CA LEU A 53 -16.30 7.62 -9.15
C LEU A 53 -16.25 8.64 -8.00
N GLY A 54 -15.44 9.70 -8.08
CA GLY A 54 -15.29 10.69 -7.01
C GLY A 54 -14.67 10.13 -5.72
N LEU A 55 -14.00 8.97 -5.78
CA LEU A 55 -13.43 8.32 -4.58
C LEU A 55 -12.07 8.92 -4.18
N ILE A 56 -11.40 9.60 -5.11
CA ILE A 56 -10.13 10.30 -4.94
C ILE A 56 -10.16 11.59 -5.78
N ASN A 57 -9.40 12.60 -5.35
CA ASN A 57 -9.37 13.91 -6.00
C ASN A 57 -8.12 14.12 -6.89
N SER A 58 -7.20 13.17 -6.91
CA SER A 58 -5.96 13.28 -7.70
C SER A 58 -5.49 11.90 -8.19
N PRO A 59 -4.73 11.84 -9.31
CA PRO A 59 -4.23 10.60 -9.85
C PRO A 59 -3.17 9.96 -8.93
N LEU A 60 -3.26 8.63 -8.81
CA LEU A 60 -2.36 7.77 -8.04
C LEU A 60 -1.37 7.06 -8.98
N SER A 61 -0.16 6.86 -8.47
CA SER A 61 0.92 6.07 -9.08
C SER A 61 1.54 5.15 -8.02
N PRO A 62 2.31 4.11 -8.41
CA PRO A 62 3.01 3.26 -7.45
C PRO A 62 3.88 4.08 -6.47
N HIS A 63 4.61 5.07 -6.98
CA HIS A 63 5.43 5.95 -6.14
C HIS A 63 4.61 6.81 -5.19
N LYS A 64 3.47 7.38 -5.61
CA LYS A 64 2.58 8.13 -4.69
C LYS A 64 2.03 7.25 -3.57
N ILE A 65 1.73 5.98 -3.85
CA ILE A 65 1.31 5.02 -2.83
C ILE A 65 2.45 4.75 -1.84
N ARG A 66 3.69 4.57 -2.34
CA ARG A 66 4.89 4.41 -1.50
C ARG A 66 5.14 5.65 -0.63
N HIS A 67 4.99 6.85 -1.19
CA HIS A 67 5.08 8.12 -0.45
C HIS A 67 4.02 8.23 0.65
N GLY A 68 2.76 7.91 0.34
CA GLY A 68 1.68 7.89 1.33
C GLY A 68 1.93 6.89 2.45
N PHE A 69 2.48 5.71 2.14
CA PHE A 69 2.88 4.71 3.14
C PHE A 69 3.97 5.25 4.08
N GLY A 70 5.01 5.90 3.53
CA GLY A 70 6.09 6.46 4.33
C GLY A 70 5.63 7.61 5.21
N ALA A 71 4.79 8.51 4.69
CA ALA A 71 4.14 9.56 5.47
C ALA A 71 3.36 8.98 6.65
N MET A 72 2.47 8.03 6.35
CA MET A 72 1.62 7.41 7.37
C MET A 72 2.43 6.66 8.43
N LEU A 73 3.58 6.06 8.07
CA LEU A 73 4.44 5.35 9.02
C LEU A 73 5.18 6.34 9.92
N LEU A 74 5.76 7.41 9.36
CA LEU A 74 6.51 8.41 10.12
C LEU A 74 5.63 9.22 11.08
N ASN A 75 4.35 9.44 10.73
CA ASN A 75 3.38 10.10 11.62
C ASN A 75 2.93 9.25 12.81
N SER A 76 3.22 7.94 12.75
CA SER A 76 2.55 6.95 13.58
C SER A 76 3.27 6.74 14.89
N GLU A 77 2.81 7.37 15.96
CA GLU A 77 3.46 7.25 17.28
C GLU A 77 3.43 5.81 17.85
N ASP A 78 2.54 4.94 17.39
CA ASP A 78 2.46 3.52 17.76
C ASP A 78 3.56 2.64 17.14
N LEU A 79 4.40 3.16 16.25
CA LEU A 79 5.39 2.38 15.51
C LEU A 79 6.85 2.64 15.92
N GLY A 80 7.07 3.45 16.94
CA GLY A 80 8.40 3.78 17.44
C GLY A 80 8.33 4.91 18.44
N LYS A 81 9.24 4.93 19.41
CA LYS A 81 9.29 5.95 20.46
C LYS A 81 9.83 7.26 19.90
N SER A 82 10.83 7.17 19.04
CA SER A 82 11.47 8.32 18.40
C SER A 82 11.15 8.40 16.90
N GLN A 83 11.40 9.57 16.30
CA GLN A 83 11.36 9.74 14.85
C GLN A 83 12.41 8.87 14.14
N LEU A 84 13.55 8.63 14.79
CA LEU A 84 14.61 7.77 14.27
C LEU A 84 14.16 6.31 14.19
N ASP A 85 13.46 5.81 15.22
CA ASP A 85 12.91 4.45 15.24
C ASP A 85 11.97 4.24 14.04
N ARG A 86 11.10 5.22 13.79
CA ARG A 86 10.15 5.18 12.68
C ARG A 86 10.85 5.29 11.33
N LEU A 87 11.96 6.03 11.23
CA LEU A 87 12.77 6.11 10.01
C LEU A 87 13.50 4.80 9.71
N LEU A 88 14.06 4.14 10.72
CA LEU A 88 14.69 2.81 10.59
C LEU A 88 13.65 1.75 10.20
N LEU A 89 12.48 1.77 10.83
CA LEU A 89 11.37 0.89 10.46
C LEU A 89 10.93 1.13 9.01
N LEU A 90 10.86 2.39 8.58
CA LEU A 90 10.53 2.73 7.19
C LEU A 90 11.59 2.19 6.21
N GLN A 91 12.89 2.34 6.53
CA GLN A 91 13.98 1.81 5.72
C GLN A 91 13.83 0.30 5.53
N GLN A 92 13.61 -0.45 6.62
CA GLN A 92 13.41 -1.90 6.60
C GLN A 92 12.19 -2.28 5.77
N CYS A 93 11.05 -1.61 5.96
CA CYS A 93 9.82 -1.88 5.21
C CYS A 93 9.97 -1.64 3.70
N LEU A 94 10.84 -0.69 3.32
CA LEU A 94 11.05 -0.29 1.94
C LEU A 94 12.22 -1.01 1.27
N GLY A 95 13.03 -1.76 2.02
CA GLY A 95 14.22 -2.46 1.53
C GLY A 95 15.30 -1.51 1.03
N HIS A 96 15.46 -0.35 1.67
CA HIS A 96 16.47 0.62 1.29
C HIS A 96 17.83 0.26 1.86
N GLU A 97 18.86 0.28 1.02
CA GLU A 97 20.25 -0.03 1.39
C GLU A 97 20.86 1.00 2.34
N SER A 98 20.43 2.27 2.24
CA SER A 98 20.95 3.36 3.08
C SER A 98 19.84 4.26 3.64
N LEU A 99 20.14 4.93 4.75
CA LEU A 99 19.22 5.91 5.36
C LEU A 99 19.02 7.14 4.49
N ASP A 100 20.00 7.54 3.66
CA ASP A 100 19.90 8.70 2.76
C ASP A 100 18.70 8.59 1.81
N THR A 101 18.49 7.40 1.23
CA THR A 101 17.33 7.14 0.36
C THR A 101 15.99 7.18 1.10
N THR A 102 16.02 7.02 2.43
CA THR A 102 14.86 7.06 3.33
C THR A 102 14.62 8.46 3.90
N GLN A 103 15.66 9.28 4.05
CA GLN A 103 15.56 10.66 4.53
C GLN A 103 14.70 11.55 3.61
N LYS A 104 14.49 11.18 2.34
CA LYS A 104 13.54 11.87 1.46
C LYS A 104 12.11 11.94 2.03
N TYR A 105 11.76 11.03 2.95
CA TYR A 105 10.47 11.01 3.62
C TYR A 105 10.40 11.91 4.87
N THR A 106 11.51 12.51 5.32
CA THR A 106 11.47 13.51 6.42
C THR A 106 11.05 14.89 5.93
N LYS A 107 11.07 15.13 4.62
CA LYS A 107 10.66 16.39 3.96
C LYS A 107 9.20 16.38 3.50
N ILE A 108 8.36 15.54 4.09
CA ILE A 108 6.96 15.43 3.69
C ILE A 108 6.23 16.73 4.07
N PRO A 109 5.54 17.39 3.12
CA PRO A 109 4.89 18.68 3.37
C PRO A 109 3.82 18.63 4.46
N VAL A 110 3.62 19.76 5.15
CA VAL A 110 2.65 19.89 6.25
C VAL A 110 1.24 19.45 5.88
N GLY A 111 0.75 19.85 4.70
CA GLY A 111 -0.58 19.47 4.22
C GLY A 111 -0.77 17.97 3.91
N VAL A 112 0.28 17.15 4.02
CA VAL A 112 0.14 15.68 4.01
C VAL A 112 -0.18 15.17 5.42
N TRP A 113 0.36 15.80 6.47
CA TRP A 113 0.14 15.41 7.87
C TRP A 113 -1.29 15.71 8.33
N GLU A 114 -1.87 16.83 7.87
CA GLU A 114 -3.28 17.20 8.12
C GLU A 114 -4.27 16.08 7.74
N LYS A 115 -3.92 15.26 6.74
CA LYS A 115 -4.77 14.13 6.30
C LYS A 115 -4.77 12.96 7.27
N PHE A 116 -3.87 12.97 8.26
CA PHE A 116 -3.72 11.95 9.27
C PHE A 116 -4.18 12.43 10.64
N GLU A 117 -4.85 13.57 10.75
CA GLU A 117 -5.44 14.06 11.99
C GLU A 117 -6.94 13.71 12.06
N ASP A 118 -7.51 13.74 13.26
CA ASP A 118 -8.94 13.69 13.45
C ASP A 118 -9.60 15.08 13.30
N HIS A 119 -10.90 15.17 13.59
CA HIS A 119 -11.65 16.43 13.46
C HIS A 119 -11.21 17.51 14.47
N ASN A 120 -10.45 17.12 15.50
CA ASN A 120 -9.92 18.02 16.52
C ASN A 120 -8.43 18.35 16.27
N GLY A 121 -7.85 17.92 15.13
CA GLY A 121 -6.43 18.12 14.83
C GLY A 121 -5.51 17.15 15.59
N VAL A 122 -6.04 16.08 16.20
CA VAL A 122 -5.21 15.11 16.92
C VAL A 122 -4.63 14.10 15.92
N PRO A 123 -3.29 13.91 15.88
CA PRO A 123 -2.67 12.93 15.01
C PRO A 123 -3.20 11.50 15.26
N LEU A 124 -3.65 10.85 14.19
CA LEU A 124 -4.13 9.48 14.22
C LEU A 124 -2.96 8.52 14.08
N LYS A 125 -2.97 7.51 14.94
CA LYS A 125 -2.10 6.35 14.87
C LYS A 125 -2.45 5.50 13.65
N ARG A 126 -1.47 4.82 13.05
CA ARG A 126 -1.67 4.02 11.84
C ARG A 126 -2.73 2.96 12.04
N TYR A 127 -2.79 2.30 13.19
CA TYR A 127 -3.85 1.31 13.43
C TYR A 127 -5.26 1.93 13.34
N GLN A 128 -5.44 3.18 13.76
CA GLN A 128 -6.72 3.90 13.67
C GLN A 128 -7.04 4.23 12.22
N LEU A 129 -6.06 4.71 11.45
CA LEU A 129 -6.21 4.96 10.01
C LEU A 129 -6.58 3.67 9.26
N MET A 130 -5.91 2.56 9.57
CA MET A 130 -6.19 1.26 8.96
C MET A 130 -7.56 0.71 9.36
N LYS A 131 -8.01 0.94 10.60
CA LYS A 131 -9.36 0.59 11.05
C LYS A 131 -10.40 1.39 10.26
N LYS A 132 -10.28 2.72 10.19
CA LYS A 132 -11.16 3.59 9.39
C LYS A 132 -11.23 3.14 7.92
N LEU A 133 -10.08 2.83 7.31
CA LEU A 133 -10.02 2.34 5.93
C LEU A 133 -10.73 0.99 5.76
N LYS A 134 -10.50 0.05 6.68
CA LYS A 134 -11.15 -1.27 6.66
C LYS A 134 -12.66 -1.12 6.76
N ASP A 135 -13.15 -0.30 7.67
CA ASP A 135 -14.58 -0.10 7.90
C ASP A 135 -15.27 0.52 6.68
N ARG A 136 -14.60 1.48 6.01
CA ARG A 136 -15.08 2.10 4.77
C ARG A 136 -15.09 1.15 3.57
N THR A 137 -14.13 0.23 3.47
CA THR A 137 -13.92 -0.62 2.27
C THR A 137 -14.45 -2.04 2.41
N ARG A 138 -14.94 -2.43 3.60
CA ARG A 138 -15.53 -3.75 3.81
C ARG A 138 -16.84 -3.84 3.02
N VAL A 139 -16.89 -4.77 2.07
CA VAL A 139 -18.13 -5.11 1.36
C VAL A 139 -19.14 -5.60 2.41
N LYS A 140 -20.23 -4.86 2.59
CA LYS A 140 -21.35 -5.31 3.42
C LYS A 140 -21.97 -6.52 2.71
N ARG A 141 -21.89 -7.71 3.31
CA ARG A 141 -22.68 -8.84 2.84
C ARG A 141 -24.14 -8.48 3.12
N LYS A 142 -24.96 -8.35 2.07
CA LYS A 142 -26.42 -8.40 2.25
C LYS A 142 -26.72 -9.81 2.74
N HIS A 143 -27.32 -9.92 3.92
CA HIS A 143 -27.98 -11.13 4.37
C HIS A 143 -29.28 -11.31 3.60
#